data_AF-A0A356QLL1-F1
#
_entry.id   AF-A0A356QLL1-F1
#
_cell.length_a   1.000
_cell.length_b   1.000
_cell.length_c   1.000
_cell.angle_alpha   90.00
_cell.angle_beta   90.00
_cell.angle_gamma   90.00
#
_symmetry.space_group_name_H-M   'P 1'
#
loop_
_entity.id
_entity.type
_entity.pdbx_description
1 polymer ?
#
loop_
_entity_poly.entity_id
_entity_poly.type
_entity_poly.pdbx_seq_one_letter_code
_entity_poly.pdbx_strand_id
1 'polypeptide(L)' 'MKLKINGRPISVRFKSDAVIAQRVAAHIQRRIEEDDWLPFQSKKEALESWQKLGGIRVQVLRAYDLI' A
#
# COMPACT_ATOMS: atom_id res chain seq x y z
N MET A 1 4.24 -15.58 8.12
CA MET A 1 4.40 -16.01 6.71
C MET A 1 5.34 -15.05 6.00
N LYS A 2 6.06 -15.48 4.97
CA LYS A 2 6.91 -14.59 4.16
C LYS A 2 6.10 -14.04 2.99
N LEU A 3 5.41 -12.91 3.19
CA LEU A 3 4.78 -12.17 2.08
C LEU A 3 5.79 -11.15 1.56
N LYS A 4 5.93 -11.05 0.23
CA LYS A 4 6.66 -9.97 -0.42
C LYS A 4 5.71 -9.18 -1.31
N ILE A 5 5.81 -7.86 -1.27
CA ILE A 5 5.14 -6.93 -2.17
C ILE A 5 6.22 -6.06 -2.80
N ASN A 6 6.20 -5.92 -4.13
CA ASN A 6 7.24 -5.20 -4.87
C ASN A 6 8.69 -5.59 -4.46
N GLY A 7 8.93 -6.90 -4.32
CA GLY A 7 10.23 -7.45 -3.87
C GLY A 7 10.56 -7.25 -2.37
N ARG A 8 9.84 -6.39 -1.64
CA ARG A 8 10.10 -6.05 -0.23
C ARG A 8 9.25 -6.90 0.73
N PRO A 9 9.80 -7.34 1.88
CA PRO A 9 9.06 -8.16 2.83
C PRO A 9 7.99 -7.35 3.57
N ILE A 10 6.83 -7.96 3.81
CA ILE A 10 5.74 -7.40 4.61
C ILE A 10 5.51 -8.28 5.86
N SER A 11 5.45 -7.63 7.01
CA SER A 11 5.10 -8.27 8.28
C SER A 11 3.58 -8.48 8.36
N VAL A 12 3.18 -9.75 8.31
CA VAL A 12 1.79 -10.20 8.43
C VAL A 12 1.69 -11.23 9.55
N ARG A 13 0.69 -11.08 10.43
CA ARG A 13 0.49 -11.95 11.59
C ARG A 13 -0.43 -13.12 11.24
N PHE A 14 -1.47 -12.86 10.45
CA PHE A 14 -2.47 -13.85 10.06
C PHE A 14 -2.55 -14.04 8.55
N LYS A 15 -3.15 -15.14 8.09
CA LYS A 15 -3.42 -15.37 6.65
C LYS A 15 -4.34 -14.29 6.06
N SER A 16 -5.32 -13.82 6.84
CA SER A 16 -6.22 -12.71 6.46
C SER A 16 -5.45 -11.42 6.17
N ASP A 17 -4.42 -11.12 6.96
CA ASP A 17 -3.57 -9.94 6.77
C ASP A 17 -2.84 -9.99 5.42
N ALA A 18 -2.43 -11.19 4.99
CA ALA A 18 -1.79 -11.36 3.70
C ALA A 18 -2.74 -11.05 2.54
N VAL A 19 -4.01 -11.46 2.64
CA VAL A 19 -5.05 -11.13 1.64
C VAL A 19 -5.31 -9.63 1.61
N ILE A 20 -5.37 -8.97 2.77
CA ILE A 20 -5.53 -7.52 2.86
C ILE A 20 -4.33 -6.81 2.23
N ALA A 21 -3.10 -7.24 2.53
CA ALA A 21 -1.88 -6.67 1.97
C ALA A 21 -1.84 -6.76 0.45
N GLN A 22 -2.25 -7.90 -0.13
CA GLN A 22 -2.35 -8.07 -1.58
C GLN A 22 -3.39 -7.15 -2.22
N ARG A 23 -4.58 -7.01 -1.60
CA ARG A 23 -5.62 -6.09 -2.10
C ARG A 23 -5.16 -4.63 -2.07
N VAL A 24 -4.52 -4.23 -0.98
CA VAL A 24 -3.95 -2.88 -0.85
C VAL A 24 -2.84 -2.65 -1.86
N ALA A 25 -1.99 -3.65 -2.11
CA ALA A 25 -0.94 -3.58 -3.11
C ALA A 25 -1.48 -3.45 -4.54
N ALA A 26 -2.50 -4.23 -4.90
CA ALA A 26 -3.17 -4.12 -6.19
C ALA A 26 -3.84 -2.75 -6.37
N HIS A 27 -4.47 -2.23 -5.32
CA HIS A 27 -5.07 -0.91 -5.36
C HIS A 27 -4.02 0.19 -5.59
N ILE A 28 -2.92 0.17 -4.82
CA ILE A 28 -1.84 1.16 -4.94
C ILE A 28 -1.14 1.07 -6.30
N GLN A 29 -0.87 -0.13 -6.79
CA GLN A 29 -0.26 -0.35 -8.09
C GLN A 29 -1.09 0.28 -9.20
N ARG A 30 -2.40 0.00 -9.22
CA ARG A 30 -3.33 0.59 -10.19
C ARG A 30 -3.30 2.12 -10.16
N ARG A 31 -3.30 2.71 -8.96
CA ARG A 31 -3.24 4.18 -8.77
C ARG A 31 -1.95 4.78 -9.32
N ILE A 32 -0.82 4.09 -9.17
CA ILE A 32 0.47 4.49 -9.74
C ILE A 32 0.44 4.39 -11.28
N GLU A 33 -0.06 3.28 -11.81
CA GLU A 33 -0.09 3.00 -13.26
C GLU A 33 -1.03 3.94 -14.02
N GLU A 34 -2.19 4.25 -13.43
CA GLU A 34 -3.19 5.15 -14.02
C GLU A 34 -2.93 6.64 -13.70
N ASP A 35 -1.99 6.94 -12.79
CA ASP A 35 -1.81 8.27 -12.17
C ASP A 35 -3.12 8.87 -11.60
N ASP A 36 -4.06 8.01 -11.19
CA ASP A 36 -5.36 8.38 -10.67
C ASP A 36 -5.30 8.50 -9.14
N TRP A 37 -5.31 9.73 -8.61
CA TRP A 37 -5.27 9.99 -7.16
C TRP A 37 -6.61 10.42 -6.56
N LEU A 38 -7.72 10.31 -7.29
CA LEU A 38 -9.03 10.74 -6.80
C LEU A 38 -9.50 9.95 -5.56
N PRO A 39 -10.18 10.60 -4.60
CA PRO A 39 -10.66 11.99 -4.63
C PRO A 39 -9.67 13.03 -4.09
N PHE A 40 -8.41 12.66 -3.87
CA PHE A 40 -7.40 13.62 -3.38
C PHE A 40 -6.99 14.58 -4.50
N GLN A 41 -6.59 15.80 -4.13
CA GLN A 41 -6.13 16.81 -5.08
C GLN A 41 -4.76 16.47 -5.68
N SER A 42 -3.99 15.60 -5.02
CA SER A 42 -2.67 15.16 -5.49
C SER A 42 -2.26 13.81 -4.93
N LYS A 43 -1.27 13.18 -5.58
CA LYS A 43 -0.54 12.01 -5.05
C LYS A 43 -0.05 12.23 -3.63
N LYS A 44 0.55 13.40 -3.36
CA LYS A 44 1.11 13.73 -2.04
C LYS A 44 0.03 13.67 -0.96
N GLU A 45 -1.11 14.30 -1.20
CA GLU A 45 -2.24 14.31 -0.26
C GLU A 45 -2.80 12.89 -0.04
N ALA A 46 -2.92 12.09 -1.11
CA ALA A 46 -3.32 10.68 -1.00
C ALA A 46 -2.38 9.89 -0.08
N LEU A 47 -1.06 10.01 -0.29
CA LEU A 47 -0.04 9.31 0.49
C LEU A 47 -0.04 9.75 1.96
N GLU A 48 -0.13 11.04 2.23
CA GLU A 48 -0.24 11.58 3.60
C GLU A 48 -1.48 11.07 4.32
N SER A 49 -2.63 11.04 3.63
CA SER A 49 -3.88 10.49 4.18
C SER A 49 -3.77 9.00 4.47
N TRP A 50 -3.21 8.22 3.54
CA TRP A 50 -3.05 6.78 3.70
C TRP A 50 -2.01 6.40 4.76
N GLN A 51 -0.97 7.21 4.94
CA GLN A 51 0.05 6.98 5.97
C GLN A 51 -0.54 7.06 7.38
N LYS A 52 -1.50 7.97 7.62
CA LYS A 52 -2.18 8.12 8.93
C LYS A 52 -2.92 6.86 9.39
N LEU A 53 -3.29 5.98 8.45
CA LEU A 53 -4.01 4.73 8.75
C LEU A 53 -3.09 3.64 9.33
N GLY A 54 -1.77 3.78 9.19
CA GLY A 54 -0.81 2.85 9.77
C GLY A 54 -0.87 1.43 9.21
N GLY A 55 -0.33 0.48 9.99
CA GLY A 55 -0.48 -0.95 9.78
C GLY A 55 -0.02 -1.47 8.42
N ILE A 56 -0.77 -2.42 7.87
CA ILE A 56 -0.47 -3.10 6.59
C ILE A 56 -0.36 -2.09 5.44
N ARG A 57 -1.19 -1.04 5.43
CA ARG A 57 -1.19 -0.05 4.35
C ARG A 57 0.12 0.72 4.30
N VAL A 58 0.64 1.18 5.44
CA VAL A 58 1.97 1.82 5.52
C VAL A 58 3.08 0.88 5.07
N GLN A 59 3.02 -0.41 5.44
CA GLN A 59 4.02 -1.37 4.98
C GLN A 59 3.99 -1.54 3.45
N VAL A 60 2.80 -1.56 2.84
CA VAL A 60 2.67 -1.62 1.38
C VAL A 60 3.16 -0.33 0.71
N LEU A 61 2.88 0.86 1.26
CA LEU A 61 3.39 2.12 0.71
C LEU A 61 4.93 2.16 0.70
N ARG A 62 5.57 1.74 1.79
CA ARG A 62 7.03 1.55 1.85
C ARG A 62 7.52 0.50 0.87
N ALA A 63 6.72 -0.52 0.60
CA ALA A 63 7.05 -1.55 -0.39
C ALA A 63 7.20 -0.97 -1.80
N TYR A 64 6.39 0.04 -2.12
CA TYR A 64 6.42 0.76 -3.39
C TYR A 64 7.31 2.02 -3.37
N ASP A 65 8.11 2.21 -2.31
CA ASP A 65 8.95 3.41 -2.13
C ASP A 65 8.17 4.73 -2.26
N LEU A 66 6.93 4.73 -1.78
CA LEU A 66 6.06 5.91 -1.80
C LEU A 66 6.23 6.79 -0.55
N ILE A 67 6.70 6.21 0.56
CA ILE A 67 6.96 6.86 1.86
C ILE A 67 8.13 6.19 2.57
#